data_AF-A0A654CRX8-F1
#
_entry.id   AF-A0A654CRX8-F1
#
_cell.length_a   1.000
_cell.length_b   1.000
_cell.length_c   1.000
_cell.angle_alpha   90.00
_cell.angle_beta   90.00
_cell.angle_gamma   90.00
#
_symmetry.space_group_name_H-M   'P 1'
#
loop_
_entity.id
_entity.type
_entity.pdbx_description
1 polymer ?
#
loop_
_entity_poly.entity_id
_entity_poly.type
_entity_poly.pdbx_seq_one_letter_code
_entity_poly.pdbx_strand_id
1 'polypeptide(L)'
;MPIYTIETTYHLPVYRHRSYEAPSLAEACRLAIEDDDWEAETRDYEFAGETYVTGAWDGRDCAYSGPALPVPSHFDETVQRKADHFEILLGLVKVLGGAGDAKQSTYWVERAASAVAKAEAILAGARDPAPDAPMPRPHILLSFDESEVRATIGEIIAGDETFATLSADEIGDDDRTTPSSWPAPSWSR
;
A
#
# COMPACT_ATOMS: atom_id res chain seq x y z
N MET A 1 -35.83 6.33 -1.64
CA MET A 1 -34.50 6.13 -1.01
C MET A 1 -33.71 5.20 -1.90
N PRO A 2 -32.40 5.43 -2.11
CA PRO A 2 -31.55 4.48 -2.84
C PRO A 2 -31.48 3.15 -2.08
N ILE A 3 -31.30 2.05 -2.81
CA ILE A 3 -31.12 0.71 -2.26
C ILE A 3 -29.73 0.25 -2.67
N TYR A 4 -28.98 -0.29 -1.72
CA TYR A 4 -27.67 -0.88 -1.97
C TYR A 4 -27.67 -2.33 -1.52
N THR A 5 -26.96 -3.17 -2.25
CA THR A 5 -26.59 -4.51 -1.81
C THR A 5 -25.18 -4.44 -1.25
N ILE A 6 -24.99 -4.84 0.02
CA ILE A 6 -23.68 -4.79 0.70
C ILE A 6 -23.30 -6.22 1.08
N GLU A 7 -22.11 -6.63 0.70
CA GLU A 7 -21.51 -7.88 1.14
C GLU A 7 -20.58 -7.61 2.31
N THR A 8 -20.75 -8.39 3.37
CA THR A 8 -19.92 -8.35 4.56
C THR A 8 -19.42 -9.74 4.89
N THR A 9 -18.20 -9.83 5.40
CA THR A 9 -17.58 -11.07 5.85
C THR A 9 -16.79 -10.83 7.14
N TYR A 10 -16.23 -11.89 7.71
CA TYR A 10 -15.27 -11.83 8.80
C TYR A 10 -14.29 -13.00 8.66
N HIS A 11 -13.08 -12.86 9.21
CA HIS A 11 -12.15 -13.98 9.28
C HIS A 11 -12.58 -14.97 10.36
N LEU A 12 -12.79 -16.22 9.99
CA LEU A 12 -13.09 -17.30 10.93
C LEU A 12 -11.81 -18.12 11.17
N PRO A 13 -11.20 -18.05 12.36
CA PRO A 13 -10.05 -18.89 12.66
C PRO A 13 -10.42 -20.36 12.58
N VAL A 14 -9.52 -21.12 11.98
CA VAL A 14 -9.58 -22.58 11.92
C VAL A 14 -8.29 -23.10 12.52
N TYR A 15 -8.40 -23.91 13.57
CA TYR A 15 -7.25 -24.49 14.23
C TYR A 15 -7.34 -26.02 14.22
N ARG A 16 -6.18 -26.65 14.35
CA ARG A 16 -6.04 -28.08 14.60
C ARG A 16 -5.04 -28.30 15.73
N HIS A 17 -5.22 -29.37 16.48
CA HIS A 17 -4.26 -29.79 17.49
C HIS A 17 -3.63 -31.11 17.06
N ARG A 18 -2.30 -31.10 16.87
CA ARG A 18 -1.53 -32.29 16.52
C ARG A 18 -0.23 -32.33 17.32
N SER A 19 0.26 -33.54 17.56
CA SER A 19 1.55 -33.76 18.22
C SER A 19 2.60 -34.11 17.16
N TYR A 20 3.77 -33.47 17.24
CA TYR A 20 4.90 -33.72 16.36
C TYR A 20 6.11 -34.14 17.18
N GLU A 21 6.73 -35.26 16.82
CA GLU A 21 7.98 -35.70 17.43
C GLU A 21 9.15 -35.02 16.68
N ALA A 22 9.92 -34.20 17.39
CA ALA A 22 11.00 -33.43 16.79
C ALA A 22 12.11 -33.14 17.82
N PRO A 23 13.36 -32.93 17.38
CA PRO A 23 14.48 -32.67 18.29
C PRO A 23 14.46 -31.26 18.90
N SER A 24 13.59 -30.36 18.42
CA SER A 24 13.37 -29.05 19.02
C SER A 24 11.97 -28.50 18.70
N LEU A 25 11.53 -27.49 19.45
CA LEU A 25 10.29 -26.75 19.18
C LEU A 25 10.30 -26.14 17.77
N ALA A 26 11.43 -25.59 17.32
CA ALA A 26 11.52 -24.97 15.99
C ALA A 26 11.33 -26.01 14.86
N GLU A 27 11.86 -27.22 15.03
CA GLU A 27 11.61 -28.33 14.10
C GLU A 27 10.14 -28.78 14.15
N ALA A 28 9.55 -28.93 15.35
CA ALA A 28 8.14 -29.27 15.48
C ALA A 28 7.21 -28.24 14.83
N CYS A 29 7.51 -26.94 14.99
CA CYS A 29 6.76 -25.87 14.32
C CYS A 29 6.90 -25.93 12.79
N ARG A 30 8.09 -26.26 12.27
CA ARG A 30 8.28 -26.44 10.82
C ARG A 30 7.47 -27.62 10.30
N LEU A 31 7.53 -28.77 10.96
CA LEU A 31 6.67 -29.92 10.65
C LEU A 31 5.18 -29.55 10.68
N ALA A 32 4.75 -28.76 11.67
CA ALA A 32 3.36 -28.32 11.79
C ALA A 32 2.89 -27.38 10.67
N ILE A 33 3.79 -26.60 10.06
CA ILE A 33 3.49 -25.73 8.92
C ILE A 33 3.53 -26.51 7.59
N GLU A 34 4.41 -27.50 7.47
CA GLU A 34 4.54 -28.35 6.28
C GLU A 34 3.41 -29.40 6.18
N ASP A 35 2.82 -29.77 7.30
CA ASP A 35 1.70 -30.71 7.38
C ASP A 35 0.43 -30.10 6.74
N ASP A 36 0.01 -30.64 5.60
CA ASP A 36 -1.16 -30.20 4.84
C ASP A 36 -2.46 -30.92 5.24
N ASP A 37 -2.39 -31.85 6.20
CA ASP A 37 -3.53 -32.63 6.65
C ASP A 37 -4.34 -31.89 7.72
N TRP A 38 -5.40 -31.23 7.26
CA TRP A 38 -6.35 -30.50 8.09
C TRP A 38 -7.52 -31.36 8.59
N GLU A 39 -7.39 -32.69 8.60
CA GLU A 39 -8.35 -33.54 9.29
C GLU A 39 -8.42 -33.17 10.78
N ALA A 40 -9.64 -33.21 11.34
CA ALA A 40 -9.95 -32.71 12.68
C ALA A 40 -9.79 -31.19 12.89
N GLU A 41 -9.90 -30.39 11.82
CA GLU A 41 -10.05 -28.94 11.97
C GLU A 41 -11.23 -28.57 12.88
N THR A 42 -11.03 -27.52 13.69
CA THR A 42 -12.06 -26.92 14.51
C THR A 42 -12.18 -25.44 14.15
N ARG A 43 -13.42 -25.02 13.87
CA ARG A 43 -13.74 -23.63 13.58
C ARG A 43 -14.02 -22.89 14.86
N ASP A 44 -13.39 -21.74 15.02
CA ASP A 44 -13.52 -20.92 16.21
C ASP A 44 -14.45 -19.73 15.97
N TYR A 45 -15.73 -19.93 16.26
CA TYR A 45 -16.71 -18.85 16.15
C TYR A 45 -16.64 -17.86 17.31
N GLU A 46 -16.06 -18.25 18.45
CA GLU A 46 -15.94 -17.36 19.62
C GLU A 46 -14.85 -16.31 19.39
N PHE A 47 -13.79 -16.68 18.66
CA PHE A 47 -12.69 -15.80 18.31
C PHE A 47 -12.71 -15.34 16.84
N ALA A 48 -13.88 -15.34 16.22
CA ALA A 48 -14.08 -14.76 14.90
C ALA A 48 -13.61 -13.29 14.86
N GLY A 49 -12.97 -12.91 13.75
CA GLY A 49 -12.55 -11.55 13.48
C GLY A 49 -13.73 -10.58 13.38
N GLU A 50 -13.43 -9.29 13.21
CA GLU A 50 -14.48 -8.30 13.03
C GLU A 50 -15.18 -8.46 11.68
N THR A 51 -16.42 -8.00 11.61
CA THR A 51 -17.16 -7.95 10.34
C THR A 51 -16.76 -6.72 9.54
N TYR A 52 -16.37 -6.94 8.29
CA TYR A 52 -15.97 -5.88 7.37
C TYR A 52 -16.66 -6.05 6.01
N VAL A 53 -16.65 -4.98 5.21
CA VAL A 53 -17.32 -4.96 3.89
C VAL A 53 -16.35 -5.43 2.82
N THR A 54 -16.78 -6.34 1.95
CA THR A 54 -15.99 -6.83 0.80
C THR A 54 -16.58 -6.41 -0.55
N GLY A 55 -17.83 -5.98 -0.56
CA GLY A 55 -18.50 -5.56 -1.79
C GLY A 55 -19.69 -4.66 -1.55
N ALA A 56 -19.95 -3.78 -2.50
CA ALA A 56 -21.11 -2.90 -2.52
C ALA A 56 -21.62 -2.74 -3.96
N TRP A 57 -22.93 -2.76 -4.16
CA TRP A 57 -23.56 -2.59 -5.47
C TRP A 57 -24.79 -1.70 -5.36
N ASP A 58 -25.07 -0.94 -6.43
CA ASP A 58 -26.30 -0.17 -6.55
C ASP A 58 -27.46 -1.09 -6.91
N GLY A 59 -28.58 -0.96 -6.20
CA GLY A 59 -29.78 -1.75 -6.41
C GLY A 59 -29.95 -2.91 -5.44
N ARG A 60 -31.11 -3.56 -5.55
CA ARG A 60 -31.55 -4.69 -4.74
C ARG A 60 -31.05 -5.99 -5.36
N ASP A 61 -30.44 -6.83 -4.54
CA ASP A 61 -29.96 -8.18 -4.91
C ASP A 61 -28.99 -8.14 -6.11
N CYS A 62 -28.18 -7.08 -6.19
CA CYS A 62 -27.28 -6.81 -7.32
C CYS A 62 -25.84 -7.31 -7.11
N ALA A 63 -25.59 -8.09 -6.05
CA ALA A 63 -24.28 -8.69 -5.80
C ALA A 63 -23.81 -9.43 -7.06
N TYR A 64 -22.58 -9.16 -7.49
CA TYR A 64 -21.93 -9.77 -8.67
C TYR A 64 -22.64 -9.56 -10.02
N SER A 65 -23.70 -8.74 -10.07
CA SER A 65 -24.47 -8.49 -11.31
C SER A 65 -23.90 -7.31 -12.13
N GLY A 66 -22.88 -6.63 -11.61
CA GLY A 66 -22.24 -5.47 -12.21
C GLY A 66 -20.98 -5.05 -11.44
N PRO A 67 -20.35 -3.92 -11.83
CA PRO A 67 -19.16 -3.43 -11.13
C PRO A 67 -19.49 -3.07 -9.68
N ALA A 68 -18.62 -3.48 -8.76
CA ALA A 68 -18.72 -3.07 -7.37
C ALA A 68 -18.44 -1.57 -7.22
N LEU A 69 -19.16 -0.93 -6.31
CA LEU A 69 -18.91 0.43 -5.86
C LEU A 69 -17.64 0.47 -4.99
N PRO A 70 -16.85 1.55 -5.06
CA PRO A 70 -15.71 1.72 -4.16
C PRO A 70 -16.20 1.87 -2.72
N VAL A 71 -15.78 0.94 -1.85
CA VAL A 71 -16.08 0.97 -0.43
C VAL A 71 -15.06 1.85 0.29
N PRO A 72 -15.50 2.79 1.15
CA PRO A 72 -14.57 3.58 1.96
C PRO A 72 -13.75 2.72 2.92
N SER A 73 -12.44 2.98 3.04
CA SER A 73 -11.49 2.13 3.79
C SER A 73 -11.79 1.95 5.28
N HIS A 74 -12.59 2.82 5.89
CA HIS A 74 -12.97 2.66 7.29
C HIS A 74 -13.96 1.50 7.53
N PHE A 75 -14.50 0.90 6.46
CA PHE A 75 -15.31 -0.32 6.51
C PHE A 75 -14.49 -1.59 6.23
N ASP A 76 -13.20 -1.45 5.92
CA ASP A 76 -12.28 -2.58 5.81
C ASP A 76 -11.92 -3.09 7.21
N GLU A 77 -11.44 -4.32 7.29
CA GLU A 77 -10.91 -4.89 8.54
C GLU A 77 -9.78 -4.01 9.08
N THR A 78 -9.75 -3.79 10.39
CA THR A 78 -8.73 -3.03 11.12
C THR A 78 -7.32 -3.54 10.82
N VAL A 79 -7.12 -4.85 10.68
CA VAL A 79 -5.80 -5.41 10.31
C VAL A 79 -5.39 -4.96 8.91
N GLN A 80 -6.30 -5.03 7.93
CA GLN A 80 -6.05 -4.56 6.58
C GLN A 80 -5.81 -3.04 6.55
N ARG A 81 -6.62 -2.26 7.28
CA ARG A 81 -6.44 -0.80 7.43
C ARG A 81 -5.05 -0.46 7.98
N LYS A 82 -4.56 -1.22 8.95
CA LYS A 82 -3.19 -1.07 9.50
C LYS A 82 -2.13 -1.42 8.47
N ALA A 83 -2.30 -2.52 7.73
CA ALA A 83 -1.34 -2.97 6.71
C ALA A 83 -1.23 -1.94 5.57
N ASP A 84 -2.36 -1.50 5.02
CA ASP A 84 -2.39 -0.49 3.96
C ASP A 84 -1.82 0.86 4.45
N HIS A 85 -2.08 1.21 5.71
CA HIS A 85 -1.53 2.42 6.29
C HIS A 85 -0.03 2.34 6.61
N PHE A 86 0.49 1.14 6.88
CA PHE A 86 1.91 0.92 7.20
C PHE A 86 2.82 1.32 6.04
N GLU A 87 2.44 1.05 4.80
CA GLU A 87 3.22 1.47 3.63
C GLU A 87 3.38 2.99 3.54
N ILE A 88 2.31 3.73 3.87
CA ILE A 88 2.31 5.19 3.92
C ILE A 88 3.27 5.68 5.01
N LEU A 89 3.14 5.13 6.23
CA LEU A 89 4.02 5.47 7.35
C LEU A 89 5.49 5.16 7.04
N LEU A 90 5.78 4.01 6.42
CA LEU A 90 7.13 3.64 6.01
C LEU A 90 7.68 4.58 4.94
N GLY A 91 6.85 4.99 3.97
CA GLY A 91 7.21 6.00 2.97
C GLY A 91 7.61 7.33 3.61
N LEU A 92 6.81 7.81 4.57
CA LEU A 92 7.11 9.04 5.33
C LEU A 92 8.41 8.92 6.12
N VAL A 93 8.63 7.80 6.81
CA VAL A 93 9.87 7.57 7.57
C VAL A 93 11.09 7.53 6.64
N LYS A 94 10.99 6.92 5.46
CA LYS A 94 12.08 6.91 4.47
C LYS A 94 12.40 8.30 3.95
N VAL A 95 11.38 9.13 3.71
CA VAL A 95 11.57 10.53 3.30
C VAL A 95 12.24 11.33 4.41
N LEU A 96 11.80 11.19 5.66
CA LEU A 96 12.38 11.90 6.81
C LEU A 96 13.78 11.40 7.20
N GLY A 97 14.08 10.12 6.96
CA GLY A 97 15.37 9.49 7.24
C GLY A 97 16.42 9.70 6.14
N GLY A 98 16.02 10.20 4.97
CA GLY A 98 16.94 10.65 3.93
C GLY A 98 17.65 11.94 4.37
N ALA A 99 18.95 11.85 4.63
CA ALA A 99 19.75 13.01 4.99
C ALA A 99 19.89 13.98 3.80
N GLY A 100 19.54 15.25 4.01
CA GLY A 100 20.13 16.37 3.27
C GLY A 100 19.14 17.28 2.56
N ASP A 101 18.87 18.43 3.18
CA ASP A 101 18.56 19.71 2.54
C ASP A 101 17.27 19.95 1.76
N ALA A 102 16.31 19.01 1.76
CA ALA A 102 14.94 19.40 1.49
C ALA A 102 14.45 20.26 2.67
N LYS A 103 14.50 21.60 2.54
CA LYS A 103 13.74 22.54 3.39
C LYS A 103 12.45 21.84 3.80
N GLN A 104 12.18 21.72 5.09
CA GLN A 104 10.96 21.13 5.64
C GLN A 104 9.75 21.73 4.94
N SER A 105 9.36 21.12 3.82
CA SER A 105 8.30 21.64 2.99
C SER A 105 7.04 21.43 3.81
N THR A 106 6.25 22.48 3.96
CA THR A 106 4.92 22.42 4.62
C THR A 106 4.10 21.24 4.12
N TYR A 107 4.31 20.87 2.85
CA TYR A 107 3.83 19.64 2.22
C TYR A 107 4.08 18.36 3.05
N TRP A 108 5.30 18.13 3.54
CA TRP A 108 5.63 16.92 4.30
C TRP A 108 5.09 16.94 5.73
N VAL A 109 5.00 18.12 6.34
CA VAL A 109 4.43 18.30 7.68
C VAL A 109 2.93 18.00 7.67
N GLU A 110 2.20 18.56 6.70
CA GLU A 110 0.76 18.31 6.52
C GLU A 110 0.49 16.83 6.24
N ARG A 111 1.34 16.20 5.42
CA ARG A 111 1.22 14.79 5.07
C ARG A 111 1.50 13.85 6.24
N ALA A 112 2.51 14.18 7.06
CA ALA A 112 2.78 13.45 8.30
C ALA A 112 1.63 13.61 9.30
N ALA A 113 1.06 14.82 9.43
CA ALA A 113 -0.09 15.07 10.30
C ALA A 113 -1.33 14.26 9.87
N SER A 114 -1.65 14.23 8.57
CA SER A 114 -2.78 13.44 8.04
C SER A 114 -2.57 11.94 8.26
N ALA A 115 -1.34 11.43 8.09
CA ALA A 115 -1.02 10.05 8.39
C ALA A 115 -1.15 9.71 9.89
N VAL A 116 -0.66 10.58 10.78
CA VAL A 116 -0.82 10.42 12.23
C VAL A 116 -2.31 10.39 12.61
N ALA A 117 -3.11 11.29 12.08
CA ALA A 117 -4.56 11.33 12.34
C ALA A 117 -5.26 10.03 11.89
N LYS A 118 -4.88 9.46 10.73
CA LYS A 118 -5.40 8.16 10.28
C LYS A 118 -4.94 7.02 11.20
N ALA A 119 -3.68 6.99 11.62
CA ALA A 119 -3.18 5.99 12.56
C ALA A 119 -3.93 6.04 13.91
N GLU A 120 -4.13 7.24 14.46
CA GLU A 120 -4.90 7.44 15.69
C GLU A 120 -6.35 6.99 15.54
N ALA A 121 -7.00 7.30 14.42
CA ALA A 121 -8.35 6.82 14.12
C ALA A 121 -8.43 5.29 14.06
N ILE A 122 -7.47 4.64 13.39
CA ILE A 122 -7.38 3.17 13.34
C ILE A 122 -7.18 2.58 14.74
N LEU A 123 -6.29 3.16 15.56
CA LEU A 123 -6.06 2.70 16.94
C LEU A 123 -7.29 2.86 17.82
N ALA A 124 -8.09 3.90 17.60
CA ALA A 124 -9.33 4.15 18.33
C ALA A 124 -10.54 3.36 17.78
N GLY A 125 -10.39 2.60 16.69
CA GLY A 125 -11.52 1.97 16.00
C GLY A 125 -12.49 2.98 15.38
N ALA A 126 -12.03 4.21 15.15
CA ALA A 126 -12.82 5.31 14.61
C ALA A 126 -12.78 5.34 13.08
N ARG A 127 -13.67 6.16 12.51
CA ARG A 127 -13.70 6.46 11.08
C ARG A 127 -12.44 7.23 10.67
N ASP A 128 -11.89 6.89 9.51
CA ASP A 128 -10.76 7.62 8.92
C ASP A 128 -11.09 9.12 8.75
N PRO A 129 -10.13 10.04 9.02
CA PRO A 129 -10.33 11.46 8.77
C PRO A 129 -10.60 11.72 7.28
N ALA A 130 -11.38 12.76 6.98
CA ALA A 130 -11.60 13.16 5.59
C ALA A 130 -10.26 13.56 4.95
N PRO A 131 -9.96 13.11 3.73
CA PRO A 131 -8.72 13.48 3.06
C PRO A 131 -8.72 14.98 2.78
N ASP A 132 -7.80 15.66 3.42
CA ASP A 132 -7.49 17.09 3.28
C ASP A 132 -6.76 17.38 1.95
N ALA A 133 -6.13 16.36 1.35
CA ALA A 133 -5.58 16.36 0.00
C ALA A 133 -5.84 15.01 -0.70
N PRO A 134 -5.96 14.96 -2.04
CA PRO A 134 -6.08 13.69 -2.76
C PRO A 134 -4.85 12.82 -2.46
N MET A 135 -5.07 11.68 -1.78
CA MET A 135 -4.01 10.69 -1.62
C MET A 135 -3.57 10.21 -3.01
N PRO A 136 -2.27 10.26 -3.33
CA PRO A 136 -1.80 9.59 -4.53
C PRO A 136 -2.08 8.10 -4.38
N ARG A 137 -2.29 7.47 -5.54
CA ARG A 137 -2.46 6.02 -5.62
C ARG A 137 -1.28 5.32 -4.90
N PRO A 138 -1.50 4.13 -4.32
CA PRO A 138 -0.51 3.45 -3.47
C PRO A 138 0.88 3.24 -4.09
N HIS A 139 1.03 3.39 -5.41
CA HIS A 139 2.29 3.27 -6.14
C HIS A 139 3.05 4.59 -6.39
N ILE A 140 2.53 5.76 -6.02
CA ILE A 140 3.23 7.05 -6.22
C ILE A 140 3.70 7.58 -4.86
N LEU A 141 4.95 7.27 -4.54
CA LEU A 141 5.62 7.65 -3.30
C LEU A 141 5.96 9.15 -3.24
N LEU A 142 6.14 9.79 -4.40
CA LEU A 142 6.53 11.18 -4.55
C LEU A 142 5.83 11.77 -5.78
N SER A 143 5.25 12.96 -5.62
CA SER A 143 4.82 13.81 -6.72
C SER A 143 5.57 15.12 -6.57
N PHE A 144 6.39 15.47 -7.55
CA PHE A 144 7.10 16.74 -7.59
C PHE A 144 6.37 17.70 -8.52
N ASP A 145 6.44 18.99 -8.20
CA ASP A 145 6.06 20.03 -9.16
C ASP A 145 7.12 20.09 -10.28
N GLU A 146 6.69 20.05 -11.54
CA GLU A 146 7.63 19.99 -12.67
C GLU A 146 8.55 21.23 -12.71
N SER A 147 8.05 22.40 -12.29
CA SER A 147 8.86 23.62 -12.28
C SER A 147 9.93 23.59 -11.19
N GLU A 148 9.63 22.96 -10.04
CA GLU A 148 10.60 22.73 -8.96
C GLU A 148 11.69 21.74 -9.39
N VAL A 149 11.31 20.65 -10.06
CA VAL A 149 12.28 19.68 -10.61
C VAL A 149 13.20 20.35 -11.64
N ARG A 150 12.65 21.16 -12.55
CA ARG A 150 13.44 21.89 -13.55
C ARG A 150 14.40 22.88 -12.91
N ALA A 151 13.98 23.57 -11.84
CA ALA A 151 14.85 24.49 -11.11
C ALA A 151 16.02 23.74 -10.45
N THR A 152 15.77 22.61 -9.77
CA THR A 152 16.82 21.80 -9.15
C THR A 152 17.79 21.20 -10.18
N ILE A 153 17.29 20.75 -11.33
CA ILE A 153 18.14 20.30 -12.45
C ILE A 153 19.04 21.44 -12.95
N GLY A 154 18.49 22.65 -13.09
CA GLY A 154 19.26 23.83 -13.48
C GLY A 154 20.39 24.16 -12.50
N GLU A 155 20.16 24.02 -11.19
CA GLU A 155 21.20 24.22 -10.16
C GLU A 155 22.31 23.17 -10.25
N ILE A 156 21.96 21.90 -10.49
CA ILE A 156 22.93 20.80 -10.67
C ILE A 156 23.79 21.04 -11.91
N ILE A 157 23.17 21.42 -13.03
CA ILE A 157 23.87 21.73 -14.29
C ILE A 157 24.82 22.92 -14.10
N ALA A 158 24.38 23.98 -13.41
CA ALA A 158 25.21 25.15 -13.17
C ALA A 158 26.38 24.88 -12.22
N GLY A 159 26.27 23.87 -11.36
CA GLY A 159 27.31 23.47 -10.40
C GLY A 159 28.37 22.52 -10.97
N ASP A 160 28.20 22.01 -12.19
CA ASP A 160 29.08 20.99 -12.78
C ASP A 160 29.48 21.37 -14.22
N GLU A 161 30.76 21.69 -14.42
CA GLU A 161 31.32 22.09 -15.72
C GLU A 161 31.12 21.02 -16.81
N THR A 162 30.93 19.75 -16.43
CA THR A 162 30.68 18.64 -17.36
C THR A 162 29.30 18.73 -18.01
N PHE A 163 28.33 19.36 -17.33
CA PHE A 163 26.95 19.50 -17.79
C PHE A 163 26.62 20.92 -18.27
N ALA A 164 27.54 21.87 -18.16
CA ALA A 164 27.33 23.29 -18.51
C ALA A 164 26.87 23.55 -19.96
N THR A 165 26.98 22.55 -20.85
CA THR A 165 26.47 22.62 -22.23
C THR A 165 25.01 22.18 -22.39
N LEU A 166 24.39 21.65 -21.35
CA LEU A 166 23.00 21.18 -21.37
C LEU A 166 22.07 22.25 -20.83
N SER A 167 20.93 22.47 -21.48
CA SER A 167 19.85 23.29 -20.90
C SER A 167 18.83 22.41 -20.20
N ALA A 168 18.35 22.83 -19.02
CA ALA A 168 17.25 22.17 -18.32
C ALA A 168 15.93 22.18 -19.13
N ASP A 169 15.80 23.11 -20.09
CA ASP A 169 14.65 23.21 -20.99
C ASP A 169 14.73 22.24 -22.19
N GLU A 170 15.91 21.69 -22.47
CA GLU A 170 16.12 20.72 -23.56
C GLU A 170 15.83 19.28 -23.14
N ILE A 171 15.78 19.01 -21.83
CA ILE A 171 15.48 17.68 -21.28
C ILE A 171 13.96 17.45 -21.35
N GLY A 172 13.53 16.73 -22.38
CA GLY A 172 12.16 16.29 -22.61
C GLY A 172 11.96 14.79 -22.35
N ASP A 173 10.71 14.34 -22.41
CA ASP A 173 10.31 12.95 -22.14
C ASP A 173 10.94 11.90 -23.10
N ASP A 174 11.58 12.36 -24.18
CA ASP A 174 12.25 11.60 -25.23
C ASP A 174 13.71 11.23 -24.89
N ASP A 175 14.31 11.87 -23.87
CA ASP A 175 15.67 11.57 -23.38
C ASP A 175 15.70 10.36 -22.41
N ARG A 176 14.56 9.68 -22.22
CA ARG A 176 14.56 8.37 -21.59
C ARG A 176 15.36 7.43 -22.48
N THR A 177 16.48 6.94 -21.96
CA THR A 177 17.13 5.73 -22.52
C THR A 177 16.10 4.62 -22.52
N THR A 178 15.50 4.39 -23.68
CA THR A 178 14.58 3.28 -23.89
C THR A 178 15.37 1.98 -23.70
N PRO A 179 14.80 0.94 -23.05
CA PRO A 179 15.46 -0.36 -22.91
C PRO A 179 15.74 -1.08 -24.24
N SER A 180 15.41 -0.50 -25.39
CA SER A 180 15.50 -1.14 -26.70
C SER A 180 16.93 -1.29 -27.25
N SER A 181 17.96 -0.90 -26.50
CA SER A 181 19.38 -1.13 -26.85
C SER A 181 19.93 -2.47 -26.35
N TRP A 182 19.13 -3.30 -25.66
CA TRP A 182 19.51 -4.68 -25.36
C TRP A 182 19.29 -5.56 -26.60
N PRO A 183 20.31 -6.30 -27.09
CA PRO A 183 20.08 -7.31 -28.11
C PRO A 183 19.13 -8.38 -27.54
N ALA A 184 18.03 -8.64 -28.25
CA ALA A 184 17.07 -9.66 -27.86
C ALA A 184 17.74 -11.04 -27.77
N PRO A 185 17.49 -11.85 -26.73
CA PRO A 185 17.98 -13.21 -26.68
C PRO A 185 17.25 -14.06 -27.72
N SER A 186 18.01 -14.69 -28.63
CA SER A 186 17.49 -15.65 -29.59
C SER A 186 17.10 -16.94 -28.88
N TRP A 187 15.80 -17.15 -28.65
CA TRP A 187 15.29 -18.46 -28.28
C TRP A 187 14.88 -19.19 -29.55
N SER A 188 15.71 -20.13 -29.98
CA SER A 188 15.37 -21.11 -31.01
C SER A 188 14.24 -22.00 -30.50
N ARG A 189 13.23 -22.17 -31.35
CA ARG A 189 12.04 -22.98 -31.13
C ARG A 189 12.38 -24.48 -31.10
#